data_AF-A0A7Z9PW77-F1
#
_entry.id   AF-A0A7Z9PW77-F1
#
_cell.length_a   1.000
_cell.length_b   1.000
_cell.length_c   1.000
_cell.angle_alpha   90.00
_cell.angle_beta   90.00
_cell.angle_gamma   90.00
#
_symmetry.space_group_name_H-M   'P 1'
#
loop_
_entity.id
_entity.type
_entity.pdbx_description
1 polymer ?
#
loop_
_entity_poly.entity_id
_entity_poly.type
_entity_poly.pdbx_seq_one_letter_code
_entity_poly.pdbx_strand_id
1 'polypeptide(L)'
;MAVPNLPATEEIQLKKSSKPTIIIPIPRDYFEREPLWGNAGGYRSVNEIVAAVEEAGGRPQLLFPGDEVADFDGLILPGGGDVDPSFYGQQAKEHVVDTDRALDSFQIGLARKALESGKPLLGICRGMQVMNVAAGGSLVQHLDSHAQHFPENARNNPDLRSIPVHRISLSKDSNLAKLLHQDTIAVNSLHHQAADRV
;
A
#
# COMPACT_ATOMS: atom_id res chain seq x y z
N MET A 1 55.75 -23.86 -35.56
CA MET A 1 54.63 -24.17 -34.65
C MET A 1 54.09 -22.85 -34.13
N ALA A 2 52.89 -22.48 -34.55
CA ALA A 2 52.24 -21.23 -34.15
C ALA A 2 51.39 -21.45 -32.90
N VAL A 3 51.51 -20.55 -31.93
CA VAL A 3 50.72 -20.54 -30.69
C VAL A 3 49.29 -20.12 -31.04
N PRO A 4 48.23 -20.83 -30.62
CA PRO A 4 46.86 -20.41 -30.92
C PRO A 4 46.50 -19.16 -30.11
N ASN A 5 45.88 -18.17 -30.77
CA ASN A 5 45.28 -17.01 -30.11
C ASN A 5 44.15 -17.47 -29.18
N LEU A 6 44.24 -17.09 -27.90
CA LEU A 6 43.12 -17.14 -26.97
C LEU A 6 42.10 -16.07 -27.39
N PRO A 7 40.79 -16.38 -27.40
CA PRO A 7 39.77 -15.38 -27.70
C PRO A 7 39.79 -14.28 -26.64
N ALA A 8 39.62 -13.04 -27.11
CA ALA A 8 39.49 -11.87 -26.27
C ALA A 8 38.42 -12.11 -25.20
N THR A 9 38.75 -11.74 -23.97
CA THR A 9 37.85 -11.74 -22.82
C THR A 9 36.54 -11.03 -23.20
N GLU A 10 35.45 -11.79 -23.32
CA GLU A 10 34.11 -11.22 -23.20
C GLU A 10 34.04 -10.59 -21.80
N GLU A 11 34.01 -9.26 -21.75
CA GLU A 11 33.55 -8.54 -20.58
C GLU A 11 32.12 -9.02 -20.32
N ILE A 12 31.97 -9.96 -19.40
CA ILE A 12 30.72 -10.20 -18.71
C ILE A 12 30.40 -8.86 -18.03
N GLN A 13 29.63 -8.01 -18.69
CA GLN A 13 28.91 -6.94 -18.02
C GLN A 13 28.01 -7.63 -17.02
N LEU A 14 28.52 -7.79 -15.79
CA LEU A 14 27.69 -7.95 -14.62
C LEU A 14 26.73 -6.77 -14.67
N LYS A 15 25.50 -7.00 -15.15
CA LYS A 15 24.38 -6.09 -14.91
C LYS A 15 24.43 -5.89 -13.40
N LYS A 16 24.91 -4.73 -12.96
CA LYS A 16 24.72 -4.26 -11.60
C LYS A 16 23.23 -4.41 -11.39
N SER A 17 22.82 -5.41 -10.61
CA SER A 17 21.41 -5.67 -10.34
C SER A 17 20.88 -4.38 -9.73
N SER A 18 20.17 -3.58 -10.52
CA SER A 18 19.63 -2.32 -10.06
C SER A 18 18.62 -2.63 -8.97
N LYS A 19 18.67 -1.89 -7.87
CA LYS A 19 17.67 -2.02 -6.80
C LYS A 19 16.27 -1.87 -7.41
N PRO A 20 15.29 -2.73 -7.07
CA PRO A 20 13.94 -2.63 -7.60
C PRO A 20 13.31 -1.30 -7.18
N THR A 21 12.70 -0.61 -8.13
CA THR A 21 12.00 0.66 -7.92
C THR A 21 10.60 0.40 -7.41
N ILE A 22 10.30 0.85 -6.20
CA ILE A 22 9.00 0.67 -5.56
C ILE A 22 8.30 2.02 -5.48
N ILE A 23 7.19 2.17 -6.21
CA ILE A 23 6.39 3.40 -6.17
C ILE A 23 5.51 3.42 -4.92
N ILE A 24 5.40 4.59 -4.30
CA ILE A 24 4.51 4.87 -3.17
C ILE A 24 3.72 6.15 -3.52
N PRO A 25 2.50 6.03 -4.07
CA PRO A 25 1.72 7.20 -4.50
C PRO A 25 1.02 7.87 -3.32
N ILE A 26 1.19 9.17 -3.16
CA ILE A 26 0.68 9.97 -2.04
C ILE A 26 0.10 11.30 -2.54
N PRO A 27 -0.79 11.96 -1.79
CA PRO A 27 -1.22 13.31 -2.16
C PRO A 27 -0.05 14.31 -2.09
N ARG A 28 -0.11 15.38 -2.88
CA ARG A 28 0.99 16.35 -3.00
C ARG A 28 1.25 17.11 -1.70
N ASP A 29 0.18 17.42 -0.99
CA ASP A 29 0.12 18.06 0.31
C ASP A 29 0.16 17.03 1.47
N TYR A 30 0.62 15.80 1.24
CA TYR A 30 0.64 14.74 2.27
C TYR A 30 1.29 15.18 3.58
N PHE A 31 2.40 15.91 3.51
CA PHE A 31 3.13 16.39 4.69
C PHE A 31 2.52 17.65 5.33
N GLU A 32 1.52 18.26 4.70
CA GLU A 32 0.84 19.49 5.14
C GLU A 32 -0.56 19.21 5.72
N ARG A 33 -1.15 18.04 5.43
CA ARG A 33 -2.50 17.69 5.90
C ARG A 33 -2.54 17.47 7.42
N GLU A 34 -3.49 18.14 8.06
CA GLU A 34 -3.88 17.86 9.45
C GLU A 34 -4.47 16.44 9.56
N PRO A 35 -4.24 15.74 10.68
CA PRO A 35 -4.52 14.33 10.78
C PRO A 35 -5.99 14.05 11.05
N LEU A 36 -6.77 14.00 9.97
CA LEU A 36 -8.12 13.46 10.07
C LEU A 36 -8.08 11.92 10.10
N TRP A 37 -7.12 11.30 9.38
CA TRP A 37 -6.79 9.86 9.47
C TRP A 37 -5.29 9.54 9.27
N GLY A 38 -4.40 10.56 9.32
CA GLY A 38 -2.93 10.41 9.28
C GLY A 38 -2.14 11.73 9.44
N ASN A 39 -1.00 11.66 10.15
CA ASN A 39 0.02 12.66 10.55
C ASN A 39 -0.12 13.42 11.90
N ALA A 40 -0.67 12.78 12.92
CA ALA A 40 -0.37 13.16 14.30
C ALA A 40 0.91 12.43 14.71
N GLY A 41 2.08 13.06 14.56
CA GLY A 41 3.33 12.83 15.31
C GLY A 41 3.79 11.39 15.64
N GLY A 42 3.28 10.38 14.95
CA GLY A 42 3.41 8.96 15.31
C GLY A 42 2.45 8.04 14.52
N TYR A 43 1.99 8.46 13.34
CA TYR A 43 1.35 7.55 12.39
C TYR A 43 2.44 6.73 11.71
N ARG A 44 2.14 5.47 11.33
CA ARG A 44 3.00 4.68 10.43
C ARG A 44 3.08 5.39 9.08
N SER A 45 4.00 6.34 9.02
CA SER A 45 4.08 7.38 8.02
C SER A 45 4.56 6.78 6.71
N VAL A 46 4.35 7.49 5.61
CA VAL A 46 5.04 7.19 4.35
C VAL A 46 6.55 7.06 4.56
N ASN A 47 7.14 7.75 5.56
CA ASN A 47 8.56 7.59 5.90
C ASN A 47 8.91 6.18 6.43
N GLU A 48 8.03 5.53 7.20
CA GLU A 48 8.26 4.14 7.62
C GLU A 48 8.16 3.17 6.45
N ILE A 49 7.22 3.40 5.51
CA ILE A 49 7.13 2.61 4.29
C ILE A 49 8.41 2.78 3.45
N VAL A 50 8.88 4.01 3.30
CA VAL A 50 10.15 4.34 2.63
C VAL A 50 11.31 3.60 3.28
N ALA A 51 11.46 3.70 4.60
CA ALA A 51 12.51 3.02 5.35
C ALA A 51 12.44 1.50 5.21
N ALA A 52 11.24 0.91 5.30
CA ALA A 52 11.03 -0.52 5.14
C ALA A 52 11.38 -1.01 3.72
N VAL A 53 11.10 -0.22 2.69
CA VAL A 53 11.52 -0.52 1.31
C VAL A 53 13.04 -0.48 1.18
N GLU A 54 13.70 0.53 1.76
CA GLU A 54 15.15 0.65 1.73
C GLU A 54 15.84 -0.50 2.48
N GLU A 55 15.33 -0.88 3.65
CA GLU A 55 15.80 -2.02 4.46
C GLU A 55 15.64 -3.34 3.70
N ALA A 56 14.54 -3.50 2.97
CA ALA A 56 14.31 -4.64 2.07
C ALA A 56 15.17 -4.59 0.78
N GLY A 57 16.02 -3.58 0.59
CA GLY A 57 16.93 -3.45 -0.54
C GLY A 57 16.31 -2.82 -1.80
N GLY A 58 15.09 -2.29 -1.71
CA GLY A 58 14.42 -1.54 -2.77
C GLY A 58 14.85 -0.07 -2.84
N ARG A 59 14.41 0.61 -3.90
CA ARG A 59 14.50 2.05 -4.07
C ARG A 59 13.08 2.64 -4.00
N PRO A 60 12.67 3.28 -2.89
CA PRO A 60 11.36 3.90 -2.82
C PRO A 60 11.32 5.14 -3.71
N GLN A 61 10.18 5.36 -4.35
CA GLN A 61 9.90 6.55 -5.13
C GLN A 61 8.50 7.05 -4.81
N LEU A 62 8.42 8.23 -4.19
CA LEU A 62 7.14 8.91 -3.99
C LEU A 62 6.65 9.43 -5.34
N LEU A 63 5.36 9.25 -5.62
CA LEU A 63 4.69 9.84 -6.76
C LEU A 63 3.43 10.58 -6.32
N PHE A 64 3.10 11.63 -7.05
CA PHE A 64 1.96 12.49 -6.77
C PHE A 64 0.98 12.49 -7.95
N PRO A 65 -0.32 12.75 -7.72
CA PRO A 65 -1.26 12.97 -8.81
C PRO A 65 -0.75 14.03 -9.79
N GLY A 66 -0.79 13.67 -11.08
CA GLY A 66 -0.30 14.49 -12.19
C GLY A 66 1.16 14.24 -12.59
N ASP A 67 1.92 13.48 -11.82
CA ASP A 67 3.29 13.12 -12.19
C ASP A 67 3.31 12.10 -13.34
N GLU A 68 4.36 12.13 -14.17
CA GLU A 68 4.60 11.09 -15.16
C GLU A 68 4.99 9.77 -14.49
N VAL A 69 4.30 8.69 -14.87
CA VAL A 69 4.55 7.36 -14.31
C VAL A 69 5.58 6.63 -15.17
N ALA A 70 6.84 6.73 -14.76
CA ALA A 70 7.93 5.91 -15.30
C ALA A 70 7.72 4.40 -15.02
N ASP A 71 8.56 3.55 -15.61
CA ASP A 71 8.53 2.12 -15.31
C ASP A 71 8.96 1.84 -13.85
N PHE A 72 8.38 0.82 -13.24
CA PHE A 72 8.56 0.47 -11.83
C PHE A 72 8.51 -1.04 -11.61
N ASP A 73 9.12 -1.53 -10.53
CA ASP A 73 9.22 -2.96 -10.24
C ASP A 73 8.15 -3.41 -9.24
N GLY A 74 7.59 -2.49 -8.45
CA GLY A 74 6.47 -2.77 -7.54
C GLY A 74 5.74 -1.52 -7.08
N LEU A 75 4.57 -1.72 -6.48
CA LEU A 75 3.69 -0.65 -6.01
C LEU A 75 3.26 -0.93 -4.56
N ILE A 76 3.43 0.06 -3.68
CA ILE A 76 2.89 0.05 -2.33
C ILE A 76 1.86 1.17 -2.20
N LEU A 77 0.61 0.82 -1.90
CA LEU A 77 -0.46 1.75 -1.61
C LEU A 77 -0.58 1.99 -0.10
N PRO A 78 -0.33 3.21 0.40
CA PRO A 78 -0.36 3.50 1.83
C PRO A 78 -1.79 3.61 2.38
N GLY A 79 -1.88 3.73 3.72
CA GLY A 79 -3.12 4.13 4.40
C GLY A 79 -3.52 5.59 4.09
N GLY A 80 -4.74 5.99 4.46
CA GLY A 80 -5.27 7.34 4.26
C GLY A 80 -6.76 7.43 4.62
N GLY A 81 -7.44 8.48 4.13
CA GLY A 81 -8.90 8.67 4.26
C GLY A 81 -9.73 7.75 3.36
N ASP A 82 -11.01 8.04 3.16
CA ASP A 82 -11.88 7.12 2.42
C ASP A 82 -11.63 7.17 0.91
N VAL A 83 -12.00 6.09 0.21
CA VAL A 83 -12.07 6.06 -1.26
C VAL A 83 -13.41 6.64 -1.70
N ASP A 84 -13.41 7.59 -2.63
CA ASP A 84 -14.65 8.19 -3.15
C ASP A 84 -15.60 7.09 -3.70
N PRO A 85 -16.84 7.00 -3.17
CA PRO A 85 -17.80 5.95 -3.52
C PRO A 85 -18.15 5.81 -5.00
N SER A 86 -17.98 6.88 -5.77
CA SER A 86 -18.23 6.84 -7.21
C SER A 86 -17.27 5.91 -7.96
N PHE A 87 -16.07 5.63 -7.43
CA PHE A 87 -15.13 4.68 -8.04
C PHE A 87 -15.57 3.22 -7.94
N TYR A 88 -16.50 2.89 -7.04
CA TYR A 88 -17.10 1.56 -6.91
C TYR A 88 -18.63 1.57 -7.08
N GLY A 89 -19.15 2.57 -7.80
CA GLY A 89 -20.54 2.61 -8.26
C GLY A 89 -21.57 2.89 -7.17
N GLN A 90 -21.17 3.52 -6.06
CA GLN A 90 -22.08 3.86 -4.96
C GLN A 90 -22.20 5.38 -4.78
N GLN A 91 -23.30 5.81 -4.16
CA GLN A 91 -23.43 7.17 -3.63
C GLN A 91 -22.80 7.24 -2.24
N ALA A 92 -22.27 8.42 -1.88
CA ALA A 92 -21.71 8.64 -0.56
C ALA A 92 -22.79 8.60 0.53
N LYS A 93 -22.51 7.85 1.59
CA LYS A 93 -23.29 7.84 2.84
C LYS A 93 -22.71 8.83 3.84
N GLU A 94 -23.46 9.07 4.91
CA GLU A 94 -23.15 10.06 5.95
C GLU A 94 -21.74 9.95 6.56
N HIS A 95 -21.21 8.73 6.71
CA HIS A 95 -19.93 8.50 7.37
C HIS A 95 -18.71 8.62 6.46
N VAL A 96 -18.89 8.81 5.15
CA VAL A 96 -17.76 8.94 4.21
C VAL A 96 -17.10 10.31 4.39
N VAL A 97 -15.80 10.30 4.65
CA VAL A 97 -15.03 11.52 4.93
C VAL A 97 -13.65 11.48 4.27
N ASP A 98 -13.05 12.65 4.09
CA ASP A 98 -11.64 12.80 3.67
C ASP A 98 -11.28 12.10 2.35
N THR A 99 -12.25 12.01 1.44
CA THR A 99 -12.05 11.50 0.09
C THR A 99 -11.21 12.47 -0.74
N ASP A 100 -10.30 11.94 -1.56
CA ASP A 100 -9.49 12.71 -2.49
C ASP A 100 -9.57 12.08 -3.87
N ARG A 101 -10.44 12.65 -4.72
CA ARG A 101 -10.70 12.09 -6.06
C ARG A 101 -9.47 12.05 -6.95
N ALA A 102 -8.55 13.00 -6.82
CA ALA A 102 -7.34 13.04 -7.63
C ALA A 102 -6.40 11.90 -7.20
N LEU A 103 -6.24 11.70 -5.89
CA LEU A 103 -5.49 10.59 -5.34
C LEU A 103 -6.14 9.24 -5.66
N ASP A 104 -7.46 9.10 -5.49
CA ASP A 104 -8.23 7.90 -5.79
C ASP A 104 -8.04 7.49 -7.25
N SER A 105 -8.28 8.41 -8.18
CA SER A 105 -8.10 8.14 -9.61
C SER A 105 -6.67 7.71 -9.93
N PHE A 106 -5.68 8.38 -9.34
CA PHE A 106 -4.27 8.10 -9.58
C PHE A 106 -3.87 6.71 -9.06
N GLN A 107 -4.20 6.42 -7.79
CA GLN A 107 -3.84 5.15 -7.16
C GLN A 107 -4.61 3.96 -7.75
N ILE A 108 -5.89 4.12 -8.08
CA ILE A 108 -6.68 3.08 -8.77
C ILE A 108 -6.08 2.80 -10.15
N GLY A 109 -5.69 3.84 -10.89
CA GLY A 109 -5.01 3.68 -12.19
C GLY A 109 -3.67 2.92 -12.08
N LEU A 110 -2.84 3.28 -11.09
CA LEU A 110 -1.59 2.58 -10.81
C LEU A 110 -1.82 1.12 -10.39
N ALA A 111 -2.82 0.87 -9.55
CA ALA A 111 -3.18 -0.48 -9.11
C ALA A 111 -3.64 -1.35 -10.29
N ARG A 112 -4.49 -0.82 -11.18
CA ARG A 112 -4.90 -1.51 -12.42
C ARG A 112 -3.70 -1.84 -13.30
N LYS A 113 -2.82 -0.85 -13.54
CA LYS A 113 -1.59 -1.06 -14.31
C LYS A 113 -0.70 -2.16 -13.69
N ALA A 114 -0.55 -2.17 -12.36
CA ALA A 114 0.23 -3.19 -11.67
C ALA A 114 -0.41 -4.58 -11.81
N LEU A 115 -1.73 -4.70 -11.63
CA LEU A 115 -2.48 -5.95 -11.80
C LEU A 115 -2.38 -6.48 -13.24
N GLU A 116 -2.62 -5.62 -14.24
CA GLU A 116 -2.57 -5.98 -15.67
C GLU A 116 -1.17 -6.43 -16.12
N SER A 117 -0.12 -5.83 -15.54
CA SER A 117 1.28 -6.17 -15.85
C SER A 117 1.87 -7.26 -14.95
N GLY A 118 1.08 -7.82 -14.02
CA GLY A 118 1.56 -8.84 -13.08
C GLY A 118 2.65 -8.36 -12.11
N LYS A 119 2.74 -7.04 -11.89
CA LYS A 119 3.74 -6.46 -10.99
C LYS A 119 3.32 -6.62 -9.52
N PRO A 120 4.28 -6.87 -8.60
CA PRO A 120 4.01 -6.91 -7.16
C PRO A 120 3.27 -5.67 -6.66
N LEU A 121 2.20 -5.91 -5.90
CA LEU A 121 1.31 -4.89 -5.34
C LEU A 121 1.03 -5.21 -3.87
N LEU A 122 1.25 -4.23 -3.00
CA LEU A 122 0.95 -4.29 -1.58
C LEU A 122 0.06 -3.12 -1.17
N GLY A 123 -1.08 -3.39 -0.53
CA GLY A 123 -1.99 -2.37 -0.03
C GLY A 123 -2.06 -2.40 1.49
N ILE A 124 -1.88 -1.24 2.12
CA ILE A 124 -1.91 -1.07 3.58
C ILE A 124 -3.16 -0.30 3.96
N CYS A 125 -4.04 -0.89 4.78
CA CYS A 125 -5.31 -0.28 5.22
C CYS A 125 -6.13 0.21 4.01
N ARG A 126 -6.28 1.53 3.82
CA ARG A 126 -6.88 2.15 2.62
C ARG A 126 -6.28 1.61 1.32
N GLY A 127 -4.98 1.36 1.27
CA GLY A 127 -4.33 0.81 0.08
C GLY A 127 -4.94 -0.53 -0.37
N MET A 128 -5.32 -1.40 0.57
CA MET A 128 -6.01 -2.66 0.26
C MET A 128 -7.42 -2.41 -0.29
N GLN A 129 -8.12 -1.39 0.20
CA GLN A 129 -9.44 -0.99 -0.30
C GLN A 129 -9.33 -0.46 -1.74
N VAL A 130 -8.31 0.36 -2.02
CA VAL A 130 -8.01 0.83 -3.38
C VAL A 130 -7.70 -0.35 -4.32
N MET A 131 -6.94 -1.35 -3.86
CA MET A 131 -6.71 -2.58 -4.65
C MET A 131 -8.02 -3.28 -5.00
N ASN A 132 -8.92 -3.41 -4.03
CA ASN A 132 -10.22 -4.05 -4.25
C ASN A 132 -11.06 -3.30 -5.29
N VAL A 133 -11.14 -1.97 -5.18
CA VAL A 133 -11.85 -1.11 -6.13
C VAL A 133 -11.21 -1.19 -7.52
N ALA A 134 -9.88 -1.21 -7.61
CA ALA A 134 -9.16 -1.38 -8.87
C ALA A 134 -9.48 -2.72 -9.56
N ALA A 135 -9.68 -3.79 -8.79
CA ALA A 135 -10.08 -5.11 -9.26
C ALA A 135 -11.60 -5.25 -9.59
N GLY A 136 -12.41 -4.20 -9.40
CA GLY A 136 -13.84 -4.21 -9.68
C GLY A 136 -14.75 -4.56 -8.49
N GLY A 137 -14.16 -4.66 -7.30
CA GLY A 137 -14.85 -4.84 -6.03
C GLY A 137 -15.61 -3.60 -5.55
N SER A 138 -16.17 -3.70 -4.34
CA SER A 138 -16.86 -2.60 -3.62
C SER A 138 -16.40 -2.50 -2.18
N LEU A 139 -16.82 -1.45 -1.48
CA LEU A 139 -16.52 -1.25 -0.06
C LEU A 139 -17.80 -1.16 0.77
N VAL A 140 -17.71 -1.64 2.01
CA VAL A 140 -18.63 -1.26 3.09
C VAL A 140 -18.18 0.11 3.60
N GLN A 141 -19.00 1.14 3.39
CA GLN A 141 -18.69 2.54 3.73
C GLN A 141 -18.66 2.82 5.24
N HIS A 142 -19.27 1.98 6.06
CA HIS A 142 -19.18 2.07 7.52
C HIS A 142 -19.49 0.72 8.17
N LEU A 143 -18.63 0.29 9.09
CA LEU A 143 -18.84 -0.87 9.94
C LEU A 143 -19.54 -0.44 11.23
N ASP A 144 -20.69 -1.05 11.54
CA ASP A 144 -21.35 -0.84 12.84
C ASP A 144 -20.43 -1.26 14.01
N SER A 145 -19.54 -2.23 13.77
CA SER A 145 -18.52 -2.69 14.72
C SER A 145 -17.21 -1.88 14.70
N HIS A 146 -17.16 -0.70 14.04
CA HIS A 146 -15.91 0.04 13.86
C HIS A 146 -15.18 0.35 15.18
N ALA A 147 -15.87 0.47 16.31
CA ALA A 147 -15.24 0.69 17.62
C ALA A 147 -14.24 -0.43 18.01
N GLN A 148 -14.42 -1.65 17.50
CA GLN A 148 -13.48 -2.77 17.67
C GLN A 148 -12.27 -2.67 16.74
N HIS A 149 -12.43 -1.95 15.62
CA HIS A 149 -11.44 -1.74 14.57
C HIS A 149 -10.77 -0.36 14.60
N PHE A 150 -11.22 0.51 15.52
CA PHE A 150 -10.68 1.84 15.73
C PHE A 150 -10.95 2.28 17.18
N PRO A 151 -10.19 1.73 18.14
CA PRO A 151 -10.43 2.05 19.54
C PRO A 151 -10.09 3.52 19.82
N GLU A 152 -10.96 4.20 20.56
CA GLU A 152 -10.92 5.65 20.78
C GLU A 152 -9.62 6.13 21.44
N ASN A 153 -8.99 5.28 22.26
CA ASN A 153 -7.69 5.56 22.86
C ASN A 153 -6.56 5.62 21.81
N ALA A 154 -6.59 4.78 20.77
CA ALA A 154 -5.62 4.81 19.67
C ALA A 154 -5.88 5.96 18.69
N ARG A 155 -7.12 6.46 18.61
CA ARG A 155 -7.42 7.70 17.89
C ARG A 155 -6.66 8.88 18.51
N ASN A 156 -6.67 8.98 19.83
CA ASN A 156 -6.14 10.13 20.57
C ASN A 156 -4.67 9.96 21.02
N ASN A 157 -4.10 8.76 20.92
CA ASN A 157 -2.72 8.49 21.29
C ASN A 157 -1.99 7.70 20.16
N PRO A 158 -1.08 8.33 19.42
CA PRO A 158 -0.28 7.69 18.38
C PRO A 158 0.48 6.45 18.85
N ASP A 159 0.97 6.42 20.10
CA ASP A 159 1.75 5.30 20.64
C ASP A 159 0.93 4.01 20.71
N LEU A 160 -0.39 4.12 20.83
CA LEU A 160 -1.30 2.98 20.92
C LEU A 160 -1.69 2.41 19.54
N ARG A 161 -1.40 3.12 18.45
CA ARG A 161 -1.83 2.75 17.08
C ARG A 161 -1.13 1.52 16.52
N SER A 162 0.07 1.22 17.02
CA SER A 162 0.83 0.02 16.64
C SER A 162 0.53 -1.19 17.51
N ILE A 163 -0.29 -1.03 18.57
CA ILE A 163 -0.64 -2.12 19.47
C ILE A 163 -1.66 -3.04 18.79
N PRO A 164 -1.46 -4.37 18.83
CA PRO A 164 -2.45 -5.31 18.35
C PRO A 164 -3.75 -5.24 19.16
N VAL A 165 -4.88 -5.17 18.46
CA VAL A 165 -6.22 -5.04 19.07
C VAL A 165 -7.12 -6.24 18.77
N HIS A 166 -6.80 -7.03 17.74
CA HIS A 166 -7.49 -8.28 17.46
C HIS A 166 -6.55 -9.30 16.78
N ARG A 167 -7.04 -10.52 16.60
CA ARG A 167 -6.35 -11.58 15.86
C ARG A 167 -7.00 -11.77 14.49
N ILE A 168 -6.22 -12.19 13.51
CA ILE A 168 -6.72 -12.65 12.21
C ILE A 168 -6.22 -14.06 11.94
N SER A 169 -7.07 -14.87 11.31
CA SER A 169 -6.70 -16.19 10.80
C SER A 169 -6.22 -16.07 9.36
N LEU A 170 -5.12 -16.73 9.05
CA LEU A 170 -4.51 -16.75 7.73
C LEU A 170 -4.95 -18.00 6.99
N SER A 171 -5.40 -17.84 5.74
CA SER A 171 -5.65 -18.99 4.87
C SER A 171 -4.36 -19.73 4.62
N LYS A 172 -4.35 -21.06 4.80
CA LYS A 172 -3.12 -21.89 4.77
C LYS A 172 -2.32 -21.75 3.48
N ASP A 173 -3.01 -21.55 2.35
CA ASP A 173 -2.37 -21.44 1.04
C ASP A 173 -2.01 -20.00 0.64
N SER A 174 -2.32 -19.02 1.49
CA SER A 174 -2.04 -17.61 1.24
C SER A 174 -0.54 -17.29 1.27
N ASN A 175 -0.13 -16.26 0.53
CA ASN A 175 1.24 -15.76 0.59
C ASN A 175 1.62 -15.31 2.01
N LEU A 176 0.69 -14.74 2.76
CA LEU A 176 0.95 -14.25 4.12
C LEU A 176 1.25 -15.40 5.10
N ALA A 177 0.50 -16.50 5.05
CA ALA A 177 0.77 -17.68 5.88
C ALA A 177 2.14 -18.30 5.56
N LYS A 178 2.51 -18.34 4.28
CA LYS A 178 3.81 -18.85 3.81
C LYS A 178 4.97 -17.97 4.27
N LEU A 179 4.81 -16.65 4.20
CA LEU A 179 5.83 -15.67 4.60
C LEU A 179 6.06 -15.65 6.12
N LEU A 180 4.99 -15.74 6.90
CA LEU A 180 5.07 -15.62 8.36
C LEU A 180 5.23 -16.97 9.08
N HIS A 181 5.02 -18.09 8.37
CA HIS A 181 4.99 -19.43 8.96
C HIS A 181 4.03 -19.54 10.16
N GLN A 182 2.88 -18.85 10.07
CA GLN A 182 1.85 -18.77 11.10
C GLN A 182 0.46 -18.92 10.49
N ASP A 183 -0.49 -19.46 11.24
CA ASP A 183 -1.90 -19.56 10.85
C ASP A 183 -2.78 -18.46 11.48
N THR A 184 -2.28 -17.79 12.52
CA THR A 184 -3.00 -16.77 13.26
C THR A 184 -2.03 -15.73 13.79
N ILE A 185 -2.30 -14.46 13.51
CA ILE A 185 -1.46 -13.34 13.94
C ILE A 185 -2.28 -12.28 14.68
N ALA A 186 -1.65 -11.54 15.58
CA ALA A 186 -2.24 -10.38 16.23
C ALA A 186 -1.90 -9.12 15.40
N VAL A 187 -2.90 -8.29 15.11
CA VAL A 187 -2.75 -7.09 14.28
C VAL A 187 -3.39 -5.88 14.94
N ASN A 188 -2.87 -4.70 14.62
CA ASN A 188 -3.56 -3.46 14.92
C ASN A 188 -4.75 -3.28 13.97
N SER A 189 -5.61 -2.31 14.27
CA SER A 189 -6.76 -1.97 13.44
C SER A 189 -7.06 -0.50 13.59
N LEU A 190 -7.13 0.19 12.45
CA LEU A 190 -7.43 1.63 12.37
C LEU A 190 -8.27 1.91 11.11
N HIS A 191 -9.44 1.30 11.01
CA HIS A 191 -10.34 1.49 9.88
C HIS A 191 -11.80 1.35 10.29
N HIS A 192 -12.68 2.14 9.65
CA HIS A 192 -14.12 2.03 9.79
C HIS A 192 -14.82 1.51 8.52
N GLN A 193 -14.08 1.37 7.41
CA GLN A 193 -14.54 0.76 6.16
C GLN A 193 -13.92 -0.63 5.96
N ALA A 194 -14.51 -1.45 5.10
CA ALA A 194 -13.98 -2.77 4.73
C ALA A 194 -14.22 -3.09 3.25
N ALA A 195 -13.51 -4.09 2.72
CA ALA A 195 -13.86 -4.69 1.45
C ALA A 195 -15.24 -5.38 1.56
N ASP A 196 -16.05 -5.24 0.52
CA ASP A 196 -17.39 -5.83 0.42
C ASP A 196 -17.38 -6.95 -0.63
N ARG A 197 -17.67 -6.63 -1.90
CA ARG A 197 -17.44 -7.55 -3.02
C ARG A 197 -15.95 -7.54 -3.37
N VAL A 198 -15.37 -8.72 -3.53
CA VAL A 198 -13.97 -8.98 -3.87
C VAL A 198 -13.88 -9.81 -5.14
#